data_AF-A0A355DS89-F1
#
_entry.id   AF-A0A355DS89-F1
#
_cell.length_a   1.000
_cell.length_b   1.000
_cell.length_c   1.000
_cell.angle_alpha   90.00
_cell.angle_beta   90.00
_cell.angle_gamma   90.00
#
_symmetry.space_group_name_H-M   'P 1'
#
loop_
_entity.id
_entity.type
_entity.pdbx_description
1 polymer ?
#
loop_
_entity_poly.entity_id
_entity_poly.type
_entity_poly.pdbx_seq_one_letter_code
_entity_poly.pdbx_strand_id
1 'polypeptide(L)' 'MFTQLLNAIDTYLEDTKCTQLRNQILNHVHCRQDTADRLIALAKRQNPGRTERWYLEKVIWDLKRGR' A
#
# COMPACT_ATOMS: atom_id res chain seq x y z
N MET A 1 -20.63 -22.51 -5.07
CA MET A 1 -20.06 -22.09 -6.37
C MET A 1 -20.04 -20.57 -6.56
N PHE A 2 -21.11 -19.81 -6.24
CA PHE A 2 -21.15 -18.34 -6.46
C PHE A 2 -20.17 -17.53 -5.57
N THR A 3 -19.80 -18.06 -4.40
CA THR A 3 -18.92 -17.39 -3.42
C THR A 3 -17.45 -17.30 -3.83
N GLN A 4 -16.95 -18.25 -4.63
CA GLN A 4 -15.55 -18.25 -5.09
C GLN A 4 -15.28 -17.12 -6.09
N LEU A 5 -16.26 -16.80 -6.94
CA LEU A 5 -16.11 -15.78 -7.99
C LEU A 5 -16.15 -14.37 -7.41
N LEU A 6 -17.02 -14.12 -6.42
CA LEU A 6 -17.07 -12.84 -5.70
C LEU A 6 -15.80 -12.58 -4.89
N ASN A 7 -15.23 -13.60 -4.25
CA ASN A 7 -13.98 -13.47 -3.51
C ASN A 7 -12.79 -13.14 -4.44
N ALA A 8 -12.72 -13.78 -5.61
CA ALA A 8 -11.69 -13.49 -6.60
C ALA A 8 -11.78 -12.04 -7.12
N ILE A 9 -13.00 -11.53 -7.33
CA ILE A 9 -13.22 -10.13 -7.75
C ILE A 9 -12.78 -9.15 -6.64
N ASP A 10 -13.13 -9.43 -5.38
CA ASP A 10 -12.74 -8.59 -4.24
C ASP A 10 -11.21 -8.51 -4.09
N THR A 11 -10.54 -9.65 -4.19
CA THR A 11 -9.08 -9.75 -4.14
C THR A 11 -8.44 -8.95 -5.27
N TYR A 12 -8.93 -9.09 -6.50
CA TYR A 12 -8.42 -8.34 -7.66
C TYR A 12 -8.59 -6.81 -7.53
N LEU A 13 -9.73 -6.37 -6.95
CA LEU A 13 -9.99 -4.96 -6.69
C LEU A 13 -9.04 -4.40 -5.62
N GLU A 14 -8.79 -5.15 -4.55
CA GLU A 14 -7.84 -4.74 -3.51
C GLU A 14 -6.40 -4.70 -4.03
N ASP A 15 -5.99 -5.65 -4.87
CA ASP A 15 -4.67 -5.62 -5.52
C ASP A 15 -4.51 -4.41 -6.45
N THR A 16 -5.56 -4.07 -7.20
CA THR A 16 -5.57 -2.88 -8.06
C THR A 16 -5.41 -1.60 -7.25
N LYS A 17 -6.14 -1.47 -6.13
CA LYS A 17 -6.00 -0.32 -5.22
C LYS A 17 -4.62 -0.25 -4.59
N CYS A 18 -4.07 -1.38 -4.14
CA CYS A 18 -2.72 -1.44 -3.58
C CYS A 18 -1.67 -0.99 -4.61
N THR A 19 -1.83 -1.40 -5.87
CA THR A 19 -0.96 -0.97 -6.98
C THR A 19 -1.02 0.54 -7.19
N GLN A 20 -2.23 1.12 -7.18
CA GLN A 20 -2.42 2.57 -7.29
C GLN A 20 -1.77 3.33 -6.14
N LEU A 21 -1.92 2.85 -4.90
CA LEU A 21 -1.31 3.47 -3.74
C LEU A 21 0.22 3.36 -3.79
N ARG A 22 0.77 2.22 -4.22
CA ARG A 22 2.22 2.06 -4.40
C ARG A 22 2.78 3.04 -5.44
N ASN A 23 2.08 3.24 -6.55
CA ASN A 23 2.46 4.23 -7.55
C ASN A 23 2.40 5.67 -7.00
N GLN A 24 1.43 5.99 -6.15
CA GLN A 24 1.38 7.30 -5.48
C GLN A 24 2.58 7.52 -4.56
N ILE A 25 2.98 6.50 -3.79
CA ILE A 25 4.18 6.56 -2.94
C ILE A 25 5.40 6.81 -3.81
N LEU A 26 5.59 6.02 -4.88
CA LEU A 26 6.71 6.19 -5.82
C LEU A 26 6.78 7.62 -6.37
N ASN A 27 5.65 8.19 -6.77
CA ASN A 27 5.59 9.57 -7.26
C ASN A 27 6.00 10.59 -6.19
N HIS A 28 5.60 10.38 -4.92
CA HIS A 28 5.99 11.27 -3.82
C HIS A 28 7.48 11.17 -3.48
N VAL A 29 8.11 10.00 -3.68
CA VAL A 29 9.54 9.80 -3.43
C VAL A 29 10.40 9.93 -4.70
N HIS A 30 9.91 10.64 -5.72
CA HIS A 30 10.62 10.88 -6.98
C HIS A 30 11.09 9.59 -7.68
N CYS A 31 10.21 8.59 -7.73
CA CYS A 31 10.45 7.27 -8.33
C CYS A 31 11.57 6.45 -7.68
N ARG A 32 12.02 6.81 -6.47
CA ARG A 32 13.02 6.05 -5.71
C ARG A 32 12.38 4.82 -5.06
N GLN A 33 12.49 3.68 -5.73
CA GLN A 33 11.92 2.41 -5.28
C GLN A 33 12.46 1.99 -3.91
N ASP A 34 13.77 2.14 -3.68
CA ASP A 34 14.42 1.80 -2.41
C ASP A 34 13.84 2.61 -1.24
N THR A 35 13.49 3.87 -1.48
CA THR A 35 12.91 4.76 -0.48
C THR A 35 11.47 4.37 -0.20
N ALA A 36 10.67 4.09 -1.24
CA ALA A 36 9.30 3.61 -1.08
C ALA A 36 9.25 2.31 -0.27
N ASP A 37 10.08 1.33 -0.62
CA ASP A 37 10.12 0.03 0.06
C ASP A 37 10.57 0.17 1.52
N ARG A 38 11.56 1.04 1.81
CA ARG A 38 11.98 1.34 3.19
C ARG A 38 10.86 1.96 4.02
N LEU A 39 10.09 2.90 3.47
CA LEU A 39 8.98 3.54 4.16
C LEU A 39 7.87 2.54 4.50
N ILE A 40 7.52 1.67 3.53
CA ILE A 40 6.53 0.62 3.74
C ILE A 40 7.02 -0.39 4.78
N ALA A 41 8.29 -0.81 4.71
CA ALA A 41 8.89 -1.73 5.68
C ALA A 41 8.91 -1.13 7.10
N LEU A 42 9.20 0.17 7.21
CA LEU A 42 9.16 0.88 8.49
C LEU A 42 7.74 0.90 9.07
N ALA A 43 6.73 1.22 8.25
CA ALA A 43 5.32 1.20 8.67
C ALA A 43 4.89 -0.20 9.15
N LYS A 44 5.30 -1.26 8.43
CA LYS A 44 5.09 -2.68 8.80
C LYS A 44 5.72 -3.03 10.13
N ARG A 45 6.97 -2.60 10.35
CA ARG A 45 7.70 -2.86 11.60
C ARG A 45 7.05 -2.14 12.79
N GLN A 46 6.57 -0.91 12.60
CA GLN A 46 5.96 -0.12 13.66
C GLN A 46 4.53 -0.54 14.00
N ASN A 47 3.79 -1.09 13.03
CA ASN A 47 2.38 -1.42 13.18
C ASN A 47 2.09 -2.85 12.68
N PRO A 48 2.64 -3.89 13.33
CA PRO A 48 2.47 -5.27 12.86
C PRO A 48 0.99 -5.69 12.83
N GLY A 49 0.66 -6.59 11.91
CA GLY A 49 -0.68 -7.19 11.81
C GLY A 49 -1.74 -6.36 11.07
N ARG A 50 -1.36 -5.24 10.45
CA ARG A 50 -2.24 -4.47 9.54
C ARG A 50 -2.20 -5.03 8.12
N THR A 51 -3.20 -4.66 7.32
CA THR A 51 -3.32 -5.05 5.91
C THR A 51 -2.34 -4.28 5.02
N GLU A 52 -2.01 -4.81 3.84
CA GLU A 52 -1.11 -4.15 2.89
C GLU A 52 -1.58 -2.73 2.55
N ARG A 53 -2.87 -2.61 2.23
CA ARG A 53 -3.51 -1.33 1.95
C ARG A 53 -3.33 -0.31 3.09
N TRP A 54 -3.48 -0.74 4.34
CA TRP A 54 -3.30 0.16 5.49
C TRP A 54 -1.88 0.72 5.55
N TYR A 55 -0.86 -0.10 5.30
CA TYR A 55 0.54 0.38 5.28
C TYR A 55 0.77 1.40 4.16
N LEU A 56 0.22 1.15 2.98
CA LEU A 56 0.35 2.05 1.84
C LEU A 56 -0.35 3.40 2.10
N GLU A 57 -1.58 3.36 2.61
CA GLU A 57 -2.33 4.57 3.00
C GLU A 57 -1.59 5.36 4.11
N LYS A 58 -1.02 4.65 5.10
CA LYS A 58 -0.24 5.27 6.19
C LYS A 58 0.99 6.00 5.66
N VAL A 59 1.75 5.37 4.77
CA VAL A 59 2.96 5.97 4.17
C VAL A 59 2.58 7.20 3.34
N ILE A 60 1.52 7.15 2.53
CA ILE A 60 1.03 8.32 1.79
C ILE A 60 0.64 9.45 2.76
N TRP A 61 -0.02 9.11 3.86
CA TRP A 61 -0.39 10.10 4.87
C TRP A 61 0.82 10.78 5.53
N ASP A 62 1.88 10.01 5.83
CA ASP A 62 3.13 10.55 6.40
C ASP A 62 3.86 11.45 5.39
N LEU A 63 3.99 10.99 4.14
CA LEU A 63 4.62 11.74 3.06
C LEU A 63 3.94 13.08 2.79
N LYS A 64 2.60 13.11 2.81
CA LYS A 64 1.83 14.35 2.65
C LYS A 64 2.04 15.36 3.80
N ARG A 65 2.51 14.90 4.95
CA ARG A 65 2.75 15.73 6.14
C ARG A 65 4.23 16.07 6.38
N GLY A 66 5.12 15.66 5.47
CA GLY A 66 6.55 15.98 5.55
C GLY A 66 7.30 15.22 6.64
N ARG A 67 6.87 13.99 6.94
CA ARG A 67 7.56 13.08 7.86
C ARG A 67 8.27 11.96 7.12
#